data_AF-A0AAP7W4W2-F1
#
_entry.id   AF-A0AAP7W4W2-F1
#
_cell.length_a   1.000
_cell.length_b   1.000
_cell.length_c   1.000
_cell.angle_alpha   90.00
_cell.angle_beta   90.00
_cell.angle_gamma   90.00
#
_symmetry.space_group_name_H-M   'P 1'
#
loop_
_entity.id
_entity.type
_entity.pdbx_description
1 polymer ?
#
loop_
_entity_poly.entity_id
_entity_poly.type
_entity_poly.pdbx_seq_one_letter_code
_entity_poly.pdbx_strand_id
1 'polypeptide(L)'
;MNQLKGIHHVTAITSSAEKNYEFFTHVLGMRLVKKTVNQDDIQTYHLFFADDKGSAGTDMTFFDFPGVPKGVHGTNEISKTSFRVPTDAALAYWVKRFDRLEVEHTGIKEQFGKKTLSFVDFDDQHYQLISDELDNGIESGTPWQNGPVPLEYAITGLGPVFIRIANFSYFKEVLEKVLLFKEIDQEGEFYLFEVGEGGNGASVIVEHNTVLPEAQQGFGTVHHAAFRVEDRAVLEEWIERLSRVGLPSSGYVNRHFFESLYARVAPQILFEFATDGPGFMGDEPYETLGEKLSLPPFLEPKREEIEKLVRPIDTVRSTKEFIKE
;
A
#
# COMPACT_ATOMS: atom_id res chain seq x y z
N MET A 1 15.29 -10.91 18.52
CA MET A 1 15.10 -10.10 17.32
C MET A 1 13.61 -9.90 17.15
N ASN A 2 13.19 -8.65 17.08
CA ASN A 2 11.78 -8.33 16.94
C ASN A 2 11.30 -8.66 15.51
N GLN A 3 10.10 -9.23 15.40
CA GLN A 3 9.52 -9.61 14.12
C GLN A 3 8.92 -8.39 13.42
N LEU A 4 8.75 -8.48 12.10
CA LEU A 4 7.90 -7.55 11.37
C LEU A 4 6.48 -7.66 11.92
N LYS A 5 5.82 -6.52 12.15
CA LYS A 5 4.51 -6.49 12.80
C LYS A 5 3.35 -6.69 11.84
N GLY A 6 3.56 -6.51 10.53
CA GLY A 6 2.53 -6.53 9.50
C GLY A 6 2.88 -5.58 8.35
N ILE A 7 1.96 -5.36 7.42
CA ILE A 7 2.13 -4.39 6.34
C ILE A 7 2.06 -2.97 6.92
N HIS A 8 2.93 -2.07 6.46
CA HIS A 8 2.93 -0.67 6.81
C HIS A 8 2.23 0.16 5.74
N HIS A 9 2.71 0.06 4.50
CA HIS A 9 2.16 0.78 3.35
C HIS A 9 2.50 0.04 2.06
N VAL A 10 1.80 0.36 0.98
CA VAL A 10 2.17 -0.08 -0.37
C VAL A 10 2.28 1.14 -1.26
N THR A 11 3.35 1.20 -2.06
CA THR A 11 3.58 2.32 -2.97
C THR A 11 3.50 1.85 -4.41
N ALA A 12 2.63 2.47 -5.20
CA ALA A 12 2.47 2.21 -6.62
C ALA A 12 2.77 3.46 -7.46
N ILE A 13 2.69 3.31 -8.78
CA ILE A 13 2.92 4.38 -9.75
C ILE A 13 1.61 4.66 -10.49
N THR A 14 1.20 5.92 -10.53
CA THR A 14 0.00 6.40 -11.25
C THR A 14 0.40 7.20 -12.48
N SER A 15 -0.47 7.24 -13.50
CA SER A 15 -0.34 8.10 -14.68
C SER A 15 -0.85 9.52 -14.45
N SER A 16 -1.67 9.73 -13.41
CA SER A 16 -2.26 11.03 -13.06
C SER A 16 -2.60 11.08 -11.58
N ALA A 17 -2.00 12.03 -10.87
CA ALA A 17 -2.34 12.36 -9.49
C ALA A 17 -3.82 12.75 -9.30
N GLU A 18 -4.41 13.46 -10.28
CA GLU A 18 -5.80 13.91 -10.26
C GLU A 18 -6.77 12.73 -10.32
N LYS A 19 -6.61 11.85 -11.33
CA LYS A 19 -7.45 10.65 -11.46
C LYS A 19 -7.28 9.71 -10.28
N ASN A 20 -6.06 9.61 -9.74
CA ASN A 20 -5.77 8.80 -8.58
C ASN A 20 -6.48 9.33 -7.32
N TYR A 21 -6.46 10.66 -7.11
CA TYR A 21 -7.23 11.30 -6.05
C TYR A 21 -8.74 11.04 -6.21
N GLU A 22 -9.29 11.23 -7.41
CA GLU A 22 -10.71 10.96 -7.69
C GLU A 22 -11.06 9.50 -7.36
N PHE A 23 -10.26 8.54 -7.83
CA PHE A 23 -10.50 7.12 -7.57
C PHE A 23 -10.42 6.77 -6.08
N PHE A 24 -9.31 7.10 -5.42
CA PHE A 24 -9.11 6.68 -4.02
C PHE A 24 -10.04 7.41 -3.04
N THR A 25 -10.34 8.69 -3.28
CA THR A 25 -11.20 9.46 -2.38
C THR A 25 -12.69 9.32 -2.69
N HIS A 26 -13.09 9.35 -3.96
CA HIS A 26 -14.51 9.33 -4.32
C HIS A 26 -15.03 7.91 -4.59
N VAL A 27 -14.24 7.06 -5.26
CA VAL A 27 -14.65 5.67 -5.54
C VAL A 27 -14.41 4.79 -4.31
N LEU A 28 -13.19 4.75 -3.77
CA LEU A 28 -12.83 3.90 -2.64
C LEU A 28 -13.15 4.51 -1.27
N GLY A 29 -13.41 5.81 -1.18
CA GLY A 29 -13.77 6.46 0.08
C GLY A 29 -12.61 6.59 1.07
N MET A 30 -11.36 6.39 0.63
CA MET A 30 -10.17 6.53 1.45
C MET A 30 -9.77 8.00 1.60
N ARG A 31 -9.14 8.33 2.72
CA ARG A 31 -8.72 9.70 3.01
C ARG A 31 -7.35 9.96 2.39
N LEU A 32 -7.21 11.01 1.59
CA LEU A 32 -5.88 11.56 1.30
C LEU A 32 -5.31 12.20 2.58
N VAL A 33 -4.32 11.55 3.20
CA VAL A 33 -3.67 11.97 4.44
C VAL A 33 -2.37 12.74 4.22
N LYS A 34 -1.80 12.69 3.01
CA LYS A 34 -0.66 13.54 2.68
C LYS A 34 -0.57 13.78 1.19
N LYS A 35 -0.35 15.04 0.82
CA LYS A 35 0.05 15.47 -0.52
C LYS A 35 1.43 16.09 -0.38
N THR A 36 2.46 15.42 -0.91
CA THR A 36 3.86 15.87 -0.86
C THR A 36 4.55 15.55 -2.18
N VAL A 37 5.86 15.74 -2.24
CA VAL A 37 6.70 15.33 -3.39
C VAL A 37 7.64 14.22 -2.97
N ASN A 38 8.07 13.42 -3.95
CA ASN A 38 9.14 12.46 -3.73
C ASN A 38 10.41 13.22 -3.29
N GLN A 39 10.98 12.82 -2.14
CA GLN A 39 12.17 13.47 -1.57
C GLN A 39 13.42 13.27 -2.44
N ASP A 40 13.43 12.22 -3.26
CA ASP A 40 14.49 11.88 -4.20
C ASP A 40 14.27 12.53 -5.59
N ASP A 41 13.04 12.92 -5.92
CA ASP A 41 12.67 13.62 -7.15
C ASP A 41 11.52 14.62 -6.92
N ILE A 42 11.88 15.90 -6.75
CA ILE A 42 10.93 16.96 -6.38
C ILE A 42 9.91 17.32 -7.47
N GLN A 43 10.01 16.75 -8.67
CA GLN A 43 9.04 16.93 -9.75
C GLN A 43 7.87 15.93 -9.68
N THR A 44 7.99 14.94 -8.80
CA THR A 44 7.05 13.83 -8.69
C THR A 44 6.16 14.00 -7.48
N TYR A 45 4.83 13.98 -7.68
CA TYR A 45 3.91 13.90 -6.54
C TYR A 45 4.09 12.59 -5.79
N HIS A 46 3.95 12.67 -4.47
CA HIS A 46 3.77 11.52 -3.60
C HIS A 46 2.49 11.71 -2.80
N LEU A 47 1.47 10.92 -3.14
CA LEU A 47 0.15 10.97 -2.52
C LEU A 47 -0.02 9.80 -1.56
N PHE A 48 -0.63 10.01 -0.40
CA PHE A 48 -0.87 8.99 0.63
C PHE A 48 -2.36 8.91 0.93
N PHE A 49 -2.97 7.76 0.65
CA PHE A 49 -4.38 7.47 0.92
C PHE A 49 -4.49 6.41 2.00
N ALA A 50 -5.30 6.68 3.02
CA ALA A 50 -5.30 5.88 4.23
C ALA A 50 -6.65 5.89 4.94
N ASP A 51 -6.63 5.38 6.16
CA ASP A 51 -7.71 5.46 7.13
C ASP A 51 -7.93 6.90 7.65
N ASP A 52 -8.72 7.07 8.70
CA ASP A 52 -9.05 8.37 9.29
C ASP A 52 -7.83 9.20 9.70
N LYS A 53 -6.71 8.57 10.07
CA LYS A 53 -5.55 9.26 10.66
C LYS A 53 -4.23 9.01 9.94
N GLY A 54 -4.20 8.16 8.93
CA GLY A 54 -2.96 7.73 8.28
C GLY A 54 -2.18 6.77 9.17
N SER A 55 -2.89 5.78 9.70
CA SER A 55 -2.34 4.78 10.62
C SER A 55 -1.56 3.71 9.83
N ALA A 56 -0.42 3.26 10.36
CA ALA A 56 0.38 2.22 9.73
C ALA A 56 -0.45 0.94 9.46
N GLY A 57 -0.30 0.40 8.26
CA GLY A 57 -1.08 -0.72 7.76
C GLY A 57 -2.34 -0.31 7.01
N THR A 58 -2.55 0.98 6.76
CA THR A 58 -3.71 1.48 6.01
C THR A 58 -3.34 2.27 4.76
N ASP A 59 -2.06 2.62 4.59
CA ASP A 59 -1.60 3.58 3.59
C ASP A 59 -1.33 2.93 2.22
N MET A 60 -2.11 3.31 1.21
CA MET A 60 -1.76 3.14 -0.19
C MET A 60 -1.18 4.46 -0.71
N THR A 61 0.04 4.42 -1.25
CA THR A 61 0.76 5.61 -1.71
C THR A 61 1.06 5.55 -3.20
N PHE A 62 1.21 6.71 -3.84
CA PHE A 62 1.39 6.80 -5.27
C PHE A 62 2.46 7.81 -5.65
N PHE A 63 3.33 7.42 -6.59
CA PHE A 63 4.17 8.33 -7.35
C PHE A 63 3.53 8.67 -8.70
N ASP A 64 3.44 9.96 -9.03
CA ASP A 64 3.09 10.47 -10.38
C ASP A 64 4.37 10.96 -11.07
N PHE A 65 5.16 10.03 -11.62
CA PHE A 65 6.44 10.34 -12.26
C PHE A 65 6.21 10.97 -13.64
N PRO A 66 6.75 12.17 -13.92
CA PRO A 66 6.59 12.81 -15.22
C PRO A 66 7.10 11.95 -16.38
N GLY A 67 6.21 11.61 -17.30
CA GLY A 67 6.55 10.88 -18.53
C GLY A 67 6.90 9.41 -18.34
N VAL A 68 6.63 8.82 -17.16
CA VAL A 68 6.81 7.37 -16.95
C VAL A 68 5.92 6.59 -17.93
N PRO A 69 6.45 5.56 -18.62
CA PRO A 69 5.63 4.72 -19.48
C PRO A 69 4.69 3.83 -18.65
N LYS A 70 3.69 3.25 -19.32
CA LYS A 70 2.83 2.22 -18.72
C LYS A 70 3.68 1.01 -18.35
N GLY A 71 3.44 0.45 -17.18
CA GLY A 71 4.06 -0.81 -16.78
C GLY A 71 3.48 -2.00 -17.56
N VAL A 72 4.13 -3.15 -17.42
CA VAL A 72 3.68 -4.41 -18.00
C VAL A 72 3.66 -5.45 -16.89
N HIS A 73 2.49 -5.99 -16.60
CA HIS A 73 2.33 -7.06 -15.63
C HIS A 73 2.96 -8.36 -16.13
N GLY A 74 3.59 -9.10 -15.21
CA GLY A 74 4.36 -10.29 -15.53
C GLY A 74 4.73 -11.10 -14.28
N THR A 75 5.73 -11.97 -14.39
CA THR A 75 6.37 -12.59 -13.22
C THR A 75 7.42 -11.65 -12.62
N ASN A 76 7.84 -11.96 -11.39
CA ASN A 76 8.75 -11.14 -10.58
C ASN A 76 8.21 -9.72 -10.34
N GLU A 77 6.97 -9.61 -9.87
CA GLU A 77 6.34 -8.34 -9.49
C GLU A 77 5.58 -8.46 -8.18
N ILE A 78 5.32 -7.31 -7.54
CA ILE A 78 4.25 -7.19 -6.56
C ILE A 78 2.97 -6.93 -7.37
N SER A 79 2.15 -7.97 -7.54
CA SER A 79 1.15 -8.05 -8.62
C SER A 79 -0.22 -7.49 -8.26
N LYS A 80 -0.54 -7.39 -6.98
CA LYS A 80 -1.86 -6.97 -6.50
C LYS A 80 -1.82 -6.53 -5.04
N THR A 81 -2.53 -5.45 -4.72
CA THR A 81 -2.68 -4.96 -3.34
C THR A 81 -4.09 -5.25 -2.84
N SER A 82 -4.24 -5.69 -1.59
CA SER A 82 -5.56 -5.94 -1.01
C SER A 82 -5.96 -4.84 -0.01
N PHE A 83 -7.26 -4.62 0.14
CA PHE A 83 -7.87 -3.75 1.13
C PHE A 83 -8.88 -4.54 1.96
N ARG A 84 -8.86 -4.31 3.27
CA ARG A 84 -9.74 -4.97 4.24
C ARG A 84 -11.08 -4.26 4.30
N VAL A 85 -12.16 -5.06 4.34
CA VAL A 85 -13.52 -4.59 4.61
C VAL A 85 -14.13 -5.42 5.75
N PRO A 86 -15.03 -4.85 6.58
CA PRO A 86 -15.36 -5.45 7.87
C PRO A 86 -16.07 -6.81 7.79
N THR A 87 -16.85 -7.05 6.72
CA THR A 87 -17.75 -8.21 6.65
C THR A 87 -17.93 -8.73 5.22
N ASP A 88 -18.51 -9.92 5.09
CA ASP A 88 -18.94 -10.46 3.81
C ASP A 88 -20.07 -9.61 3.19
N ALA A 89 -20.91 -9.01 4.03
CA ALA A 89 -21.95 -8.07 3.59
C ALA A 89 -21.36 -6.81 2.96
N ALA A 90 -20.19 -6.33 3.45
CA ALA A 90 -19.48 -5.21 2.83
C ALA A 90 -19.06 -5.53 1.39
N LEU A 91 -18.59 -6.75 1.10
CA LEU A 91 -18.26 -7.14 -0.28
C LEU A 91 -19.49 -7.08 -1.20
N ALA A 92 -20.67 -7.46 -0.71
CA ALA A 92 -21.91 -7.34 -1.49
C ALA A 92 -22.31 -5.87 -1.74
N TYR A 93 -22.03 -4.96 -0.80
CA TYR A 93 -22.15 -3.52 -1.03
C TYR A 93 -21.16 -3.05 -2.11
N TRP A 94 -19.90 -3.49 -2.05
CA TRP A 94 -18.86 -3.09 -2.99
C TRP A 94 -19.12 -3.55 -4.43
N VAL A 95 -19.69 -4.74 -4.63
CA VAL A 95 -20.15 -5.17 -5.96
C VAL A 95 -21.15 -4.16 -6.53
N LYS A 96 -22.21 -3.83 -5.78
CA LYS A 96 -23.24 -2.86 -6.24
C LYS A 96 -22.66 -1.47 -6.49
N ARG A 97 -21.73 -1.03 -5.63
CA ARG A 97 -21.04 0.25 -5.76
C ARG A 97 -20.19 0.27 -7.03
N PHE A 98 -19.41 -0.76 -7.29
CA PHE A 98 -18.57 -0.86 -8.48
C PHE A 98 -19.39 -1.00 -9.75
N ASP A 99 -20.48 -1.78 -9.75
CA ASP A 99 -21.44 -1.85 -10.87
C ASP A 99 -21.97 -0.45 -11.23
N ARG A 100 -22.39 0.33 -10.22
CA ARG A 100 -22.94 1.69 -10.42
C ARG A 100 -21.88 2.69 -10.87
N LEU A 101 -20.65 2.55 -10.41
CA LEU A 101 -19.52 3.43 -10.74
C LEU A 101 -18.71 2.95 -11.95
N GLU A 102 -19.15 1.88 -12.61
CA GLU A 102 -18.50 1.27 -13.78
C GLU A 102 -17.03 0.88 -13.52
N VAL A 103 -16.72 0.42 -12.31
CA VAL A 103 -15.40 -0.12 -11.96
C VAL A 103 -15.34 -1.59 -12.36
N GLU A 104 -14.38 -1.98 -13.18
CA GLU A 104 -14.21 -3.37 -13.60
C GLU A 104 -13.85 -4.27 -12.41
N HIS A 105 -14.61 -5.36 -12.24
CA HIS A 105 -14.38 -6.34 -11.17
C HIS A 105 -14.74 -7.77 -11.58
N THR A 106 -14.21 -8.75 -10.85
CA THR A 106 -14.41 -10.18 -11.15
C THR A 106 -15.51 -10.87 -10.34
N GLY A 107 -16.25 -10.10 -9.54
CA GLY A 107 -17.26 -10.62 -8.61
C GLY A 107 -16.63 -11.25 -7.36
N ILE A 108 -17.48 -11.70 -6.44
CA ILE A 108 -17.01 -12.28 -5.17
C ILE A 108 -16.49 -13.70 -5.41
N LYS A 109 -15.28 -13.97 -4.91
CA LYS A 109 -14.61 -15.28 -4.92
C LYS A 109 -14.14 -15.63 -3.51
N GLU A 110 -13.70 -16.86 -3.33
CA GLU A 110 -13.07 -17.33 -2.09
C GLU A 110 -11.58 -17.62 -2.34
N GLN A 111 -10.73 -17.26 -1.39
CA GLN A 111 -9.31 -17.60 -1.38
C GLN A 111 -8.85 -17.73 0.08
N PHE A 112 -8.19 -18.83 0.43
CA PHE A 112 -7.78 -19.17 1.80
C PHE A 112 -8.94 -19.07 2.80
N GLY A 113 -10.11 -19.58 2.42
CA GLY A 113 -11.34 -19.55 3.23
C GLY A 113 -11.94 -18.16 3.48
N LYS A 114 -11.46 -17.11 2.80
CA LYS A 114 -11.97 -15.73 2.92
C LYS A 114 -12.61 -15.27 1.63
N LYS A 115 -13.71 -14.53 1.73
CA LYS A 115 -14.34 -13.90 0.58
C LYS A 115 -13.56 -12.68 0.13
N THR A 116 -13.47 -12.50 -1.19
CA THR A 116 -12.72 -11.43 -1.81
C THR A 116 -13.40 -10.90 -3.07
N LEU A 117 -13.07 -9.68 -3.48
CA LEU A 117 -13.54 -9.03 -4.71
C LEU A 117 -12.38 -8.35 -5.41
N SER A 118 -11.89 -8.91 -6.52
CA SER A 118 -10.82 -8.27 -7.32
C SER A 118 -11.37 -7.26 -8.31
N PHE A 119 -10.65 -6.14 -8.47
CA PHE A 119 -10.99 -5.01 -9.32
C PHE A 119 -9.72 -4.30 -9.82
N VAL A 120 -9.87 -3.38 -10.78
CA VAL A 120 -8.77 -2.55 -11.33
C VAL A 120 -9.13 -1.07 -11.30
N ASP A 121 -8.11 -0.20 -11.30
CA ASP A 121 -8.31 1.24 -11.51
C ASP A 121 -8.12 1.65 -12.98
N PHE A 122 -8.12 2.96 -13.24
CA PHE A 122 -7.97 3.54 -14.57
C PHE A 122 -6.58 3.37 -15.20
N ASP A 123 -5.58 2.88 -14.45
CA ASP A 123 -4.24 2.57 -14.93
C ASP A 123 -4.03 1.06 -15.17
N ASP A 124 -5.08 0.26 -15.01
CA ASP A 124 -5.05 -1.21 -14.94
C ASP A 124 -4.27 -1.75 -13.73
N GLN A 125 -4.09 -0.96 -12.66
CA GLN A 125 -3.48 -1.46 -11.43
C GLN A 125 -4.43 -2.45 -10.74
N HIS A 126 -3.92 -3.61 -10.33
CA HIS A 126 -4.73 -4.68 -9.78
C HIS A 126 -4.91 -4.58 -8.26
N TYR A 127 -6.16 -4.73 -7.81
CA TYR A 127 -6.55 -4.69 -6.41
C TYR A 127 -7.47 -5.84 -6.00
N GLN A 128 -7.67 -5.99 -4.69
CA GLN A 128 -8.65 -6.89 -4.10
C GLN A 128 -9.25 -6.31 -2.83
N LEU A 129 -10.56 -6.42 -2.64
CA LEU A 129 -11.16 -6.30 -1.31
C LEU A 129 -11.19 -7.68 -0.65
N ILE A 130 -10.92 -7.75 0.65
CA ILE A 130 -10.96 -8.98 1.45
C ILE A 130 -11.80 -8.76 2.72
N SER A 131 -12.64 -9.74 3.03
CA SER A 131 -13.47 -9.73 4.23
C SER A 131 -12.65 -10.03 5.48
N ASP A 132 -12.88 -9.23 6.53
CA ASP A 132 -12.36 -9.43 7.88
C ASP A 132 -13.33 -10.22 8.78
N GLU A 133 -14.49 -10.68 8.28
CA GLU A 133 -15.54 -11.33 9.10
C GLU A 133 -15.01 -12.52 9.94
N LEU A 134 -14.03 -13.24 9.39
CA LEU A 134 -13.38 -14.39 10.01
C LEU A 134 -11.89 -14.15 10.30
N ASP A 135 -11.42 -12.90 10.22
CA ASP A 135 -10.02 -12.56 10.50
C ASP A 135 -9.77 -12.50 12.01
N ASN A 136 -8.66 -13.10 12.46
CA ASN A 136 -8.29 -13.18 13.89
C ASN A 136 -6.87 -12.64 14.15
N GLY A 137 -6.31 -11.89 13.21
CA GLY A 137 -4.96 -11.35 13.30
C GLY A 137 -4.92 -9.90 13.74
N ILE A 138 -4.00 -9.13 13.15
CA ILE A 138 -3.82 -7.71 13.47
C ILE A 138 -5.12 -6.93 13.27
N GLU A 139 -5.47 -6.11 14.26
CA GLU A 139 -6.61 -5.20 14.19
C GLU A 139 -6.51 -4.26 12.97
N SER A 140 -7.63 -4.00 12.30
CA SER A 140 -7.69 -3.03 11.21
C SER A 140 -7.66 -1.58 11.72
N GLY A 141 -7.47 -0.62 10.82
CA GLY A 141 -7.57 0.81 11.13
C GLY A 141 -9.01 1.31 11.26
N THR A 142 -9.14 2.63 11.45
CA THR A 142 -10.44 3.31 11.59
C THR A 142 -10.83 3.95 10.26
N PRO A 143 -11.93 3.56 9.60
CA PRO A 143 -12.27 4.08 8.28
C PRO A 143 -12.48 5.59 8.29
N TRP A 144 -12.33 6.24 7.13
CA TRP A 144 -12.52 7.68 7.03
C TRP A 144 -13.96 8.09 7.37
N GLN A 145 -14.11 8.96 8.37
CA GLN A 145 -15.43 9.29 8.93
C GLN A 145 -16.29 10.10 7.96
N ASN A 146 -15.67 11.02 7.22
CA ASN A 146 -16.37 11.96 6.34
C ASN A 146 -16.30 11.58 4.86
N GLY A 147 -16.10 10.28 4.55
CA GLY A 147 -16.10 9.77 3.18
C GLY A 147 -17.49 9.36 2.68
N PRO A 148 -17.65 9.13 1.37
CA PRO A 148 -18.93 8.78 0.73
C PRO A 148 -19.42 7.34 1.01
N VAL A 149 -18.61 6.50 1.64
CA VAL A 149 -18.94 5.09 1.94
C VAL A 149 -19.53 4.97 3.36
N PRO A 150 -20.65 4.26 3.57
CA PRO A 150 -21.14 3.90 4.90
C PRO A 150 -20.07 3.18 5.73
N LEU A 151 -19.95 3.50 7.01
CA LEU A 151 -18.81 3.08 7.83
C LEU A 151 -18.74 1.56 8.00
N GLU A 152 -19.89 0.89 8.01
CA GLU A 152 -20.01 -0.57 8.09
C GLU A 152 -19.47 -1.31 6.85
N TYR A 153 -19.25 -0.60 5.74
CA TYR A 153 -18.73 -1.16 4.49
C TYR A 153 -17.38 -0.55 4.07
N ALA A 154 -16.90 0.46 4.78
CA ALA A 154 -15.70 1.21 4.40
C ALA A 154 -14.42 0.37 4.48
N ILE A 155 -13.43 0.73 3.68
CA ILE A 155 -12.09 0.15 3.76
C ILE A 155 -11.46 0.54 5.09
N THR A 156 -10.93 -0.45 5.81
CA THR A 156 -10.35 -0.26 7.15
C THR A 156 -8.83 -0.45 7.18
N GLY A 157 -8.21 -0.92 6.10
CA GLY A 157 -6.76 -1.02 6.00
C GLY A 157 -6.29 -1.87 4.83
N LEU A 158 -5.00 -2.16 4.79
CA LEU A 158 -4.37 -3.05 3.82
C LEU A 158 -4.55 -4.50 4.23
N GLY A 159 -4.89 -5.34 3.26
CA GLY A 159 -4.90 -6.80 3.38
C GLY A 159 -3.65 -7.42 2.75
N PRO A 160 -3.71 -8.70 2.35
CA PRO A 160 -2.54 -9.39 1.80
C PRO A 160 -1.94 -8.69 0.58
N VAL A 161 -0.61 -8.60 0.54
CA VAL A 161 0.13 -8.17 -0.66
C VAL A 161 0.48 -9.38 -1.50
N PHE A 162 0.19 -9.32 -2.80
CA PHE A 162 0.46 -10.42 -3.72
C PHE A 162 1.79 -10.24 -4.41
N ILE A 163 2.56 -11.32 -4.47
CA ILE A 163 3.86 -11.36 -5.14
C ILE A 163 3.82 -12.48 -6.14
N ARG A 164 4.08 -12.19 -7.40
CA ARG A 164 4.30 -13.21 -8.42
C ARG A 164 5.78 -13.41 -8.62
N ILE A 165 6.27 -14.65 -8.54
CA ILE A 165 7.70 -14.94 -8.62
C ILE A 165 7.98 -16.20 -9.44
N ALA A 166 9.02 -16.16 -10.27
CA ALA A 166 9.49 -17.32 -11.03
C ALA A 166 10.35 -18.27 -10.16
N ASN A 167 11.23 -17.72 -9.32
CA ASN A 167 12.09 -18.50 -8.43
C ASN A 167 11.49 -18.60 -7.02
N PHE A 168 10.41 -19.37 -6.89
CA PHE A 168 9.70 -19.53 -5.63
C PHE A 168 10.58 -20.11 -4.51
N SER A 169 11.39 -21.13 -4.78
CA SER A 169 12.24 -21.76 -3.76
C SER A 169 13.22 -20.77 -3.12
N TYR A 170 13.87 -19.91 -3.92
CA TYR A 170 14.72 -18.85 -3.39
C TYR A 170 13.92 -17.86 -2.55
N PHE A 171 12.77 -17.40 -3.07
CA PHE A 171 11.98 -16.38 -2.39
C PHE A 171 11.38 -16.89 -1.07
N LYS A 172 10.95 -18.15 -1.02
CA LYS A 172 10.50 -18.83 0.20
C LYS A 172 11.60 -18.86 1.26
N GLU A 173 12.84 -19.21 0.90
CA GLU A 173 13.98 -19.17 1.83
C GLU A 173 14.25 -17.76 2.36
N VAL A 174 14.12 -16.72 1.51
CA VAL A 174 14.22 -15.32 1.95
C VAL A 174 13.10 -14.98 2.93
N LEU A 175 11.85 -15.29 2.61
CA LEU A 175 10.70 -15.02 3.48
C LEU A 175 10.87 -15.72 4.84
N GLU A 176 11.15 -17.02 4.86
CA GLU A 176 11.21 -17.79 6.11
C GLU A 176 12.50 -17.57 6.91
N LYS A 177 13.67 -17.68 6.26
CA LYS A 177 14.96 -17.70 6.97
C LYS A 177 15.49 -16.30 7.20
N VAL A 178 15.25 -15.37 6.28
CA VAL A 178 15.75 -14.00 6.41
C VAL A 178 14.68 -13.13 7.08
N LEU A 179 13.45 -13.14 6.59
CA LEU A 179 12.40 -12.20 7.04
C LEU A 179 11.47 -12.76 8.12
N LEU A 180 11.64 -14.04 8.48
CA LEU A 180 10.92 -14.71 9.57
C LEU A 180 9.39 -14.81 9.35
N PHE A 181 8.95 -14.80 8.09
CA PHE A 181 7.58 -15.19 7.73
C PHE A 181 7.37 -16.68 8.00
N LYS A 182 6.11 -17.04 8.23
CA LYS A 182 5.66 -18.43 8.32
C LYS A 182 4.74 -18.74 7.16
N GLU A 183 4.97 -19.84 6.46
CA GLU A 183 3.97 -20.39 5.54
C GLU A 183 2.80 -20.96 6.35
N ILE A 184 1.59 -20.54 6.00
CA ILE A 184 0.36 -20.86 6.73
C ILE A 184 -0.50 -21.86 5.94
N ASP A 185 -0.64 -21.63 4.64
CA ASP A 185 -1.51 -22.45 3.79
C ASP A 185 -1.09 -22.37 2.31
N GLN A 186 -1.63 -23.27 1.50
CA GLN A 186 -1.39 -23.33 0.06
C GLN A 186 -2.68 -23.67 -0.71
N GLU A 187 -3.00 -22.88 -1.73
CA GLU A 187 -4.08 -23.14 -2.68
C GLU A 187 -3.55 -23.13 -4.11
N GLY A 188 -3.33 -24.32 -4.69
CA GLY A 188 -2.72 -24.45 -6.02
C GLY A 188 -1.31 -23.86 -6.04
N GLU A 189 -1.06 -22.89 -6.91
CA GLU A 189 0.22 -22.18 -7.04
C GLU A 189 0.34 -20.96 -6.11
N PHE A 190 -0.65 -20.71 -5.25
CA PHE A 190 -0.64 -19.63 -4.27
C PHE A 190 -0.27 -20.13 -2.89
N TYR A 191 0.67 -19.44 -2.23
CA TYR A 191 1.19 -19.76 -0.91
C TYR A 191 0.97 -18.58 0.02
N LEU A 192 0.29 -18.80 1.15
CA LEU A 192 0.02 -17.78 2.15
C LEU A 192 1.13 -17.74 3.18
N PHE A 193 1.75 -16.57 3.35
CA PHE A 193 2.77 -16.31 4.37
C PHE A 193 2.30 -15.22 5.33
N GLU A 194 2.63 -15.36 6.61
CA GLU A 194 2.30 -14.37 7.65
C GLU A 194 3.51 -14.00 8.52
N VAL A 195 3.47 -12.78 9.08
CA VAL A 195 4.37 -12.29 10.15
C VAL A 195 3.59 -11.83 11.36
N GLY A 196 4.29 -11.65 12.49
CA GLY A 196 3.71 -11.07 13.69
C GLY A 196 2.50 -11.87 14.21
N GLU A 197 1.39 -11.17 14.44
CA GLU A 197 0.13 -11.75 14.92
C GLU A 197 -0.70 -12.41 13.80
N GLY A 198 -0.27 -12.32 12.54
CA GLY A 198 -0.97 -12.92 11.39
C GLY A 198 -2.21 -12.14 10.96
N GLY A 199 -3.05 -12.78 10.15
CA GLY A 199 -4.27 -12.22 9.59
C GLY A 199 -4.03 -11.33 8.37
N ASN A 200 -5.13 -10.75 7.86
CA ASN A 200 -5.15 -10.06 6.57
C ASN A 200 -4.09 -8.95 6.47
N GLY A 201 -3.90 -8.16 7.53
CA GLY A 201 -2.92 -7.06 7.57
C GLY A 201 -1.46 -7.48 7.75
N ALA A 202 -1.17 -8.77 7.95
CA ALA A 202 0.17 -9.32 8.15
C ALA A 202 0.59 -10.33 7.08
N SER A 203 -0.18 -10.41 6.00
CA SER A 203 -0.10 -11.50 5.03
C SER A 203 0.60 -11.10 3.73
N VAL A 204 1.33 -12.04 3.16
CA VAL A 204 1.83 -12.01 1.77
C VAL A 204 1.35 -13.27 1.07
N ILE A 205 0.74 -13.13 -0.09
CA ILE A 205 0.36 -14.27 -0.93
C ILE A 205 1.31 -14.36 -2.11
N VAL A 206 2.05 -15.46 -2.19
CA VAL A 206 3.05 -15.67 -3.24
C VAL A 206 2.47 -16.60 -4.29
N GLU A 207 2.38 -16.14 -5.54
CA GLU A 207 2.06 -16.94 -6.71
C GLU A 207 3.36 -17.43 -7.36
N HIS A 208 3.55 -18.75 -7.41
CA HIS A 208 4.63 -19.34 -8.19
C HIS A 208 4.26 -19.36 -9.67
N ASN A 209 4.97 -18.58 -10.50
CA ASN A 209 4.64 -18.44 -11.91
C ASN A 209 5.90 -18.34 -12.78
N THR A 210 6.11 -19.34 -13.61
CA THR A 210 7.22 -19.44 -14.58
C THR A 210 6.76 -19.28 -16.03
N VAL A 211 5.47 -18.99 -16.25
CA VAL A 211 4.84 -18.95 -17.58
C VAL A 211 4.81 -17.52 -18.12
N LEU A 212 4.52 -16.54 -17.26
CA LEU A 212 4.44 -15.14 -17.68
C LEU A 212 5.82 -14.55 -18.01
N PRO A 213 5.87 -13.57 -18.93
CA PRO A 213 7.11 -12.80 -19.17
C PRO A 213 7.51 -12.00 -17.91
N GLU A 214 8.74 -11.53 -17.88
CA GLU A 214 9.20 -10.58 -16.84
C GLU A 214 8.34 -9.33 -16.84
N ALA A 215 7.90 -8.90 -15.65
CA ALA A 215 7.22 -7.63 -15.48
C ALA A 215 8.16 -6.45 -15.78
N GLN A 216 7.57 -5.31 -16.14
CA GLN A 216 8.25 -4.03 -16.31
C GLN A 216 7.54 -2.97 -15.47
N GLN A 217 8.27 -2.30 -14.59
CA GLN A 217 7.70 -1.22 -13.79
C GLN A 217 7.36 0.01 -14.64
N GLY A 218 6.25 0.65 -14.28
CA GLY A 218 5.70 1.86 -14.88
C GLY A 218 4.40 2.22 -14.19
N PHE A 219 3.65 3.21 -14.70
CA PHE A 219 2.32 3.46 -14.12
C PHE A 219 1.42 2.24 -14.28
N GLY A 220 0.54 2.01 -13.30
CA GLY A 220 -0.25 0.78 -13.21
C GLY A 220 0.50 -0.41 -12.58
N THR A 221 1.64 -0.18 -11.90
CA THR A 221 2.37 -1.23 -11.18
C THR A 221 2.74 -0.82 -9.76
N VAL A 222 2.96 -1.81 -8.87
CA VAL A 222 3.48 -1.57 -7.52
C VAL A 222 5.00 -1.37 -7.56
N HIS A 223 5.47 -0.30 -6.91
CA HIS A 223 6.90 -0.02 -6.77
C HIS A 223 7.53 -0.82 -5.62
N HIS A 224 6.89 -0.82 -4.45
CA HIS A 224 7.37 -1.55 -3.26
C HIS A 224 6.24 -1.78 -2.25
N ALA A 225 6.47 -2.73 -1.35
CA ALA A 225 5.63 -2.96 -0.17
C ALA A 225 6.47 -2.79 1.09
N ALA A 226 5.92 -2.06 2.07
CA ALA A 226 6.57 -1.78 3.33
C ALA A 226 5.98 -2.62 4.46
N PHE A 227 6.82 -3.02 5.42
CA PHE A 227 6.45 -3.77 6.60
C PHE A 227 6.80 -3.00 7.87
N ARG A 228 5.94 -3.13 8.87
CA ARG A 228 6.01 -2.40 10.14
C ARG A 228 7.14 -2.92 11.00
N VAL A 229 7.94 -1.97 11.50
CA VAL A 229 8.82 -2.15 12.65
C VAL A 229 8.39 -1.18 13.74
N GLU A 230 8.58 -1.56 15.00
CA GLU A 230 8.11 -0.76 16.14
C GLU A 230 8.71 0.66 16.13
N ASP A 231 10.03 0.74 16.02
CA ASP A 231 10.78 1.97 16.21
C ASP A 231 12.16 1.91 15.56
N ARG A 232 12.93 2.98 15.76
CA ARG A 232 14.32 3.12 15.30
C ARG A 232 15.22 1.97 15.75
N ALA A 233 15.08 1.50 16.99
CA ALA A 233 15.95 0.46 17.53
C ALA A 233 15.70 -0.87 16.83
N VAL A 234 14.43 -1.21 16.58
CA VAL A 234 14.08 -2.40 15.80
C VAL A 234 14.53 -2.27 14.35
N LEU A 235 14.45 -1.07 13.75
CA LEU A 235 14.94 -0.84 12.39
C LEU A 235 16.45 -1.10 12.29
N GLU A 236 17.25 -0.64 13.27
CA GLU A 236 18.69 -0.93 13.36
C GLU A 236 18.98 -2.44 13.51
N GLU A 237 18.20 -3.18 14.30
CA GLU A 237 18.32 -4.65 14.38
C GLU A 237 18.17 -5.31 13.00
N TRP A 238 17.22 -4.83 12.19
CA TRP A 238 17.02 -5.33 10.83
C TRP A 238 18.16 -4.95 9.89
N ILE A 239 18.67 -3.72 9.94
CA ILE A 239 19.84 -3.30 9.16
C ILE A 239 21.03 -4.23 9.44
N GLU A 240 21.30 -4.50 10.73
CA GLU A 240 22.37 -5.41 11.12
C GLU A 240 22.13 -6.84 10.63
N ARG A 241 20.91 -7.35 10.76
CA ARG A 241 20.58 -8.71 10.29
C ARG A 241 20.81 -8.84 8.79
N LEU A 242 20.23 -7.94 7.99
CA LEU A 242 20.33 -7.98 6.54
C LEU A 242 21.80 -7.94 6.09
N SER A 243 22.61 -7.09 6.73
CA SER A 243 24.06 -7.04 6.54
C SER A 243 24.75 -8.38 6.86
N ARG A 244 24.44 -9.01 8.00
CA ARG A 244 25.05 -10.29 8.42
C ARG A 244 24.74 -11.45 7.46
N VAL A 245 23.55 -11.48 6.86
CA VAL A 245 23.16 -12.51 5.88
C VAL A 245 23.56 -12.15 4.45
N GLY A 246 24.17 -10.98 4.24
CA GLY A 246 24.63 -10.53 2.92
C GLY A 246 23.52 -10.07 1.98
N LEU A 247 22.34 -9.72 2.50
CA LEU A 247 21.26 -9.14 1.69
C LEU A 247 21.49 -7.62 1.54
N PRO A 248 21.71 -7.09 0.34
CA PRO A 248 21.90 -5.66 0.14
C PRO A 248 20.67 -4.86 0.57
N SER A 249 20.90 -3.78 1.31
CA SER A 249 19.87 -2.81 1.70
C SER A 249 20.40 -1.38 1.57
N SER A 250 19.50 -0.40 1.59
CA SER A 250 19.84 1.02 1.61
C SER A 250 20.55 1.47 2.89
N GLY A 251 20.49 0.67 3.96
CA GLY A 251 20.68 1.18 5.32
C GLY A 251 19.55 2.14 5.71
N TYR A 252 19.80 2.98 6.71
CA TYR A 252 18.81 3.93 7.22
C TYR A 252 18.49 5.06 6.24
N VAL A 253 17.20 5.33 6.08
CA VAL A 253 16.65 6.48 5.38
C VAL A 253 15.60 7.16 6.26
N ASN A 254 15.69 8.48 6.42
CA ASN A 254 14.70 9.29 7.12
C ASN A 254 13.71 9.88 6.09
N ARG A 255 12.44 9.49 6.16
CA ARG A 255 11.38 9.97 5.26
C ARG A 255 10.48 11.03 5.90
N HIS A 256 10.93 11.65 7.00
CA HIS A 256 10.23 12.65 7.80
C HIS A 256 8.99 12.12 8.56
N PHE A 257 8.04 11.48 7.87
CA PHE A 257 6.83 10.90 8.46
C PHE A 257 7.06 9.54 9.11
N PHE A 258 8.10 8.84 8.66
CA PHE A 258 8.58 7.57 9.19
C PHE A 258 10.07 7.41 8.87
N GLU A 259 10.67 6.42 9.50
CA GLU A 259 12.04 5.99 9.26
C GLU A 259 12.03 4.64 8.55
N SER A 260 12.99 4.41 7.65
CA SER A 260 12.94 3.26 6.76
C SER A 260 14.29 2.64 6.43
N LEU A 261 14.23 1.42 5.90
CA LEU A 261 15.27 0.80 5.10
C LEU A 261 14.62 0.09 3.92
N TYR A 262 15.33 -0.04 2.80
CA TYR A 262 14.87 -0.72 1.59
C TYR A 262 15.77 -1.92 1.30
N ALA A 263 15.18 -3.07 0.98
CA ALA A 263 15.89 -4.30 0.65
C ALA A 263 15.27 -4.98 -0.57
N ARG A 264 16.11 -5.34 -1.54
CA ARG A 264 15.68 -6.10 -2.71
C ARG A 264 15.71 -7.59 -2.36
N VAL A 265 14.54 -8.14 -2.06
CA VAL A 265 14.37 -9.49 -1.50
C VAL A 265 14.30 -10.59 -2.56
N ALA A 266 14.05 -10.20 -3.81
CA ALA A 266 14.18 -11.03 -5.01
C ALA A 266 14.39 -10.10 -6.22
N PRO A 267 14.73 -10.61 -7.43
CA PRO A 267 14.74 -9.79 -8.63
C PRO A 267 13.44 -8.98 -8.75
N GLN A 268 13.58 -7.66 -8.94
CA GLN A 268 12.48 -6.68 -9.03
C GLN A 268 11.61 -6.49 -7.77
N ILE A 269 11.57 -7.43 -6.82
CA ILE A 269 10.79 -7.30 -5.57
C ILE A 269 11.54 -6.44 -4.55
N LEU A 270 11.01 -5.24 -4.30
CA LEU A 270 11.52 -4.29 -3.33
C LEU A 270 10.63 -4.28 -2.08
N PHE A 271 11.21 -4.64 -0.95
CA PHE A 271 10.58 -4.46 0.35
C PHE A 271 11.18 -3.26 1.08
N GLU A 272 10.36 -2.62 1.88
CA GLU A 272 10.76 -1.58 2.83
C GLU A 272 10.41 -2.04 4.25
N PHE A 273 11.22 -1.70 5.25
CA PHE A 273 10.80 -1.80 6.65
C PHE A 273 10.70 -0.39 7.21
N ALA A 274 9.51 -0.03 7.71
CA ALA A 274 9.17 1.33 8.10
C ALA A 274 8.65 1.38 9.55
N THR A 275 9.06 2.42 10.28
CA THR A 275 8.63 2.64 11.67
C THR A 275 7.19 3.15 11.73
N ASP A 276 6.40 2.66 12.70
CA ASP A 276 4.99 3.08 12.88
C ASP A 276 4.84 4.60 13.15
N GLY A 277 5.86 5.26 13.71
CA GLY A 277 5.87 6.70 14.00
C GLY A 277 6.95 7.48 13.22
N PRO A 278 6.87 8.83 13.21
CA PRO A 278 5.90 9.67 13.95
C PRO A 278 4.50 9.83 13.32
N GLY A 279 4.29 9.49 12.05
CA GLY A 279 3.01 9.62 11.35
C GLY A 279 2.77 11.00 10.70
N PHE A 280 1.55 11.21 10.18
CA PHE A 280 1.23 12.36 9.29
C PHE A 280 0.67 13.61 9.99
N MET A 281 0.35 13.54 11.28
CA MET A 281 -0.36 14.60 12.03
C MET A 281 0.56 15.70 12.59
N GLY A 282 1.86 15.70 12.24
CA GLY A 282 2.83 16.65 12.78
C GLY A 282 2.77 18.06 12.17
N ASP A 283 2.46 18.16 10.88
CA ASP A 283 2.60 19.38 10.06
C ASP A 283 1.27 19.92 9.50
N GLU A 284 0.17 19.19 9.72
CA GLU A 284 -1.20 19.55 9.33
C GLU A 284 -2.20 19.13 10.41
N PRO A 285 -3.25 19.93 10.68
CA PRO A 285 -4.29 19.55 11.63
C PRO A 285 -5.19 18.45 11.07
N TYR A 286 -5.88 17.73 11.97
CA TYR A 286 -6.76 16.62 11.63
C TYR A 286 -7.84 17.00 10.61
N GLU A 287 -8.34 18.23 10.58
CA GLU A 287 -9.46 18.60 9.70
C GLU A 287 -8.99 18.71 8.23
N THR A 288 -7.81 19.30 8.01
CA THR A 288 -7.33 19.67 6.67
C THR A 288 -6.13 18.83 6.17
N LEU A 289 -5.77 17.77 6.88
CA LEU A 289 -4.64 16.88 6.55
C LEU A 289 -4.67 16.43 5.07
N GLY A 290 -3.65 16.70 4.27
CA GLY A 290 -3.58 16.32 2.85
C GLY A 290 -4.24 17.32 1.87
N GLU A 291 -4.76 18.45 2.35
CA GLU A 291 -5.33 19.49 1.48
C GLU A 291 -4.25 20.40 0.87
N LYS A 292 -3.16 20.63 1.61
CA LYS A 292 -2.03 21.47 1.14
C LYS A 292 -0.88 20.62 0.63
N LEU A 293 0.03 21.24 -0.15
CA LEU A 293 1.31 20.63 -0.48
C LEU A 293 2.24 20.72 0.76
N SER A 294 2.36 19.61 1.47
CA SER A 294 3.30 19.46 2.59
C SER A 294 4.70 19.17 2.05
N LEU A 295 5.71 19.85 2.60
CA LEU A 295 7.11 19.62 2.27
C LEU A 295 7.88 19.34 3.56
N PRO A 296 8.81 18.37 3.57
CA PRO A 296 9.70 18.21 4.71
C PRO A 296 10.55 19.48 4.90
N PRO A 297 11.02 19.78 6.13
CA PRO A 297 11.69 21.05 6.44
C PRO A 297 12.87 21.41 5.52
N PHE A 298 13.59 20.41 4.99
CA PHE A 298 14.73 20.64 4.09
C PHE A 298 14.32 21.02 2.65
N LEU A 299 13.06 20.80 2.26
CA LEU A 299 12.50 21.20 0.97
C LEU A 299 11.70 22.50 1.02
N GLU A 300 11.27 22.96 2.21
CA GLU A 300 10.54 24.23 2.38
C GLU A 300 11.23 25.45 1.74
N PRO A 301 12.57 25.62 1.82
CA PRO A 301 13.25 26.72 1.13
C PRO A 301 13.08 26.72 -0.40
N LYS A 302 12.64 25.60 -0.99
CA LYS A 302 12.41 25.41 -2.43
C LYS A 302 10.92 25.38 -2.81
N ARG A 303 10.00 25.72 -1.90
CA ARG A 303 8.55 25.62 -2.13
C ARG A 303 8.09 26.26 -3.44
N GLU A 304 8.48 27.50 -3.72
CA GLU A 304 8.06 28.21 -4.95
C GLU A 304 8.58 27.56 -6.24
N GLU A 305 9.72 26.87 -6.17
CA GLU A 305 10.27 26.10 -7.29
C GLU A 305 9.46 24.82 -7.48
N ILE A 306 9.26 24.07 -6.39
CA ILE A 306 8.53 22.80 -6.39
C ILE A 306 7.10 22.98 -6.89
N GLU A 307 6.37 23.99 -6.40
CA GLU A 307 4.99 24.28 -6.81
C GLU A 307 4.86 24.65 -8.29
N LYS A 308 5.95 25.05 -8.97
CA LYS A 308 5.97 25.26 -10.43
C LYS A 308 6.27 23.99 -11.22
N LEU A 309 6.93 23.02 -10.59
CA LEU A 309 7.31 21.74 -11.20
C LEU A 309 6.16 20.74 -11.18
N VAL A 310 5.38 20.72 -10.10
CA VAL A 310 4.23 19.82 -9.96
C VAL A 310 2.94 20.49 -10.46
N ARG A 311 2.11 19.73 -11.20
CA ARG A 311 0.83 20.25 -11.71
C ARG A 311 -0.15 20.50 -10.55
N PRO A 312 -0.79 21.67 -10.41
CA PRO A 312 -1.72 21.90 -9.32
C PRO A 312 -2.88 20.88 -9.30
N ILE A 313 -3.08 20.23 -8.15
CA ILE A 313 -4.23 19.36 -7.88
C ILE A 313 -5.06 19.90 -6.70
N ASP A 314 -6.37 20.06 -6.91
CA ASP A 314 -7.30 20.48 -5.87
C ASP A 314 -7.72 19.27 -5.02
N THR A 315 -7.20 19.23 -3.80
CA THR A 315 -7.53 18.19 -2.82
C THR A 315 -8.28 18.76 -1.61
N VAL A 316 -8.78 20.00 -1.71
CA VAL A 316 -9.55 20.63 -0.64
C VAL A 316 -10.88 19.90 -0.52
N ARG A 317 -11.08 19.25 0.64
CA ARG A 317 -12.29 18.49 0.97
C ARG A 317 -13.08 19.11 2.12
N SER A 318 -12.44 19.96 2.93
CA SER A 318 -13.02 20.69 4.06
C SER A 318 -14.20 21.60 3.67
N THR A 319 -14.34 21.89 2.37
CA THR A 319 -15.44 22.67 1.79
C THR A 319 -16.50 21.81 1.10
N LYS A 320 -16.34 20.48 1.10
CA LYS A 320 -17.23 19.52 0.43
C LYS A 320 -17.97 18.68 1.47
N GLU A 321 -19.23 18.37 1.20
CA GLU A 321 -20.01 17.43 1.99
C GLU A 321 -20.18 16.12 1.21
N PHE A 322 -19.71 15.01 1.77
CA PHE A 322 -19.92 13.68 1.21
C PHE A 322 -21.17 13.06 1.82
N ILE A 323 -22.20 12.87 1.01
CA ILE A 323 -23.39 12.11 1.41
C ILE A 323 -23.05 10.62 1.34
N LYS A 324 -23.15 9.92 2.47
CA LYS A 324 -23.02 8.46 2.51
C LYS A 324 -24.20 7.81 1.80
N GLU A 325 -23.92 6.79 1.02
CA GLU A 325 -24.90 6.12 0.14
C GLU A 325 -25.98 5.30 0.84
#